data_AF-A0AAV7ITY0-F1
#
_entry.id   AF-A0AAV7ITY0-F1
#
_cell.length_a   1.000
_cell.length_b   1.000
_cell.length_c   1.000
_cell.angle_alpha   90.00
_cell.angle_beta   90.00
_cell.angle_gamma   90.00
#
_symmetry.space_group_name_H-M   'P 1'
#
loop_
_entity.id
_entity.type
_entity.pdbx_description
1 polymer ?
#
loop_
_entity_poly.entity_id
_entity_poly.type
_entity_poly.pdbx_seq_one_letter_code
_entity_poly.pdbx_strand_id
1 'polypeptide(L)'
;MVRPTSDGPKRWKKIHVQTPEYARAAVTPRSTEIKTSIPEFYLHQSANFHQGDKKYFKHQRRGVQCTAIATVACILLPPITIGTITTEDLDKVLISEDLYYQECRN
;
A
#
# COMPACT_ATOMS: atom_id res chain seq x y z
N MET A 1 -51.79 -3.87 28.25
CA MET A 1 -50.84 -4.96 27.98
C MET A 1 -50.67 -5.07 26.46
N VAL A 2 -49.64 -4.46 25.90
CA VAL A 2 -49.39 -4.41 24.44
C VAL A 2 -48.19 -5.31 24.16
N ARG A 3 -48.35 -6.24 23.19
CA ARG A 3 -47.35 -7.26 22.81
C ARG A 3 -46.15 -6.62 22.09
N PRO A 4 -44.95 -7.23 22.15
CA PRO A 4 -43.79 -6.74 21.43
C PRO A 4 -43.92 -7.03 19.93
N THR A 5 -43.75 -6.00 19.10
CA THR A 5 -43.71 -6.13 17.64
C THR A 5 -42.34 -6.65 17.20
N SER A 6 -42.38 -7.71 16.39
CA SER A 6 -41.24 -8.38 15.78
C SER A 6 -40.65 -7.53 14.64
N ASP A 7 -39.71 -6.64 14.95
CA ASP A 7 -38.89 -5.99 13.92
C ASP A 7 -37.62 -6.83 13.71
N GLY A 8 -37.68 -7.73 12.73
CA GLY A 8 -36.51 -8.45 12.23
C GLY A 8 -35.47 -7.49 11.63
N PRO A 9 -34.21 -7.94 11.45
CA PRO A 9 -33.13 -7.07 11.01
C PRO A 9 -33.41 -6.50 9.61
N LYS A 10 -33.37 -5.16 9.51
CA LYS A 10 -33.56 -4.41 8.27
C LYS A 10 -32.60 -4.93 7.19
N ARG A 11 -33.20 -5.44 6.11
CA ARG A 11 -32.52 -5.93 4.91
C ARG A 11 -31.66 -4.81 4.33
N TRP A 12 -30.34 -4.95 4.42
CA TRP A 12 -29.38 -4.02 3.80
C TRP A 12 -29.64 -3.99 2.29
N LYS A 13 -30.18 -2.88 1.78
CA LYS A 13 -30.31 -2.67 0.34
C LYS A 13 -28.90 -2.56 -0.23
N LYS A 14 -28.55 -3.42 -1.19
CA LYS A 14 -27.30 -3.31 -1.95
C LYS A 14 -27.27 -1.94 -2.63
N ILE A 15 -26.46 -1.03 -2.10
CA ILE A 15 -26.14 0.21 -2.78
C ILE A 15 -25.25 -0.20 -3.96
N HIS A 16 -25.78 -0.12 -5.17
CA HIS A 16 -24.96 -0.19 -6.38
C HIS A 16 -24.15 1.09 -6.43
N VAL A 17 -22.92 1.04 -5.91
CA VAL A 17 -21.94 2.10 -6.13
C VAL A 17 -21.58 2.02 -7.61
N GLN A 18 -22.15 2.93 -8.40
CA GLN A 18 -21.68 3.14 -9.77
C GLN A 18 -20.23 3.63 -9.67
N THR A 19 -19.28 2.75 -9.98
CA THR A 19 -17.89 3.16 -10.14
C THR A 19 -17.81 4.15 -11.29
N PRO A 20 -17.38 5.40 -11.05
CA PRO A 20 -17.31 6.41 -12.10
C PRO A 20 -16.36 5.99 -13.23
N GLU A 21 -16.73 6.30 -14.47
CA GLU A 21 -16.07 5.84 -15.71
C GLU A 21 -14.58 6.20 -15.84
N TYR A 22 -14.05 7.14 -15.04
CA TYR A 22 -12.61 7.40 -15.00
C TYR A 22 -11.80 6.23 -14.44
N ALA A 23 -12.43 5.29 -13.73
CA ALA A 23 -11.82 4.04 -13.27
C ALA A 23 -11.50 3.06 -14.42
N ARG A 24 -11.93 3.36 -15.65
CA ARG A 24 -11.66 2.58 -16.87
C ARG A 24 -10.56 3.17 -17.76
N ALA A 25 -9.79 4.14 -17.28
CA ALA A 25 -8.53 4.44 -17.93
C ALA A 25 -7.70 3.14 -17.87
N ALA A 26 -7.56 2.48 -19.02
CA ALA A 26 -6.68 1.35 -19.19
C ALA A 26 -5.24 1.83 -18.99
N VAL A 27 -4.85 1.98 -17.72
CA VAL A 27 -3.44 2.00 -17.37
C VAL A 27 -3.00 0.59 -17.67
N THR A 28 -2.38 0.43 -18.83
CA THR A 28 -1.54 -0.74 -19.08
C THR A 28 -0.13 -0.26 -18.79
N PRO A 29 0.33 -0.25 -17.53
CA PRO A 29 1.75 -0.33 -17.35
C PRO A 29 2.08 -1.77 -17.75
N ARG A 30 2.93 -1.96 -18.76
CA ARG A 30 3.68 -3.21 -18.86
C ARG A 30 4.65 -3.27 -17.68
N SER A 31 4.12 -3.38 -16.48
CA SER A 31 4.83 -4.01 -15.38
C SER A 31 4.84 -5.48 -15.75
N THR A 32 6.00 -5.98 -16.13
CA THR A 32 6.25 -7.41 -16.22
C THR A 32 6.01 -7.99 -14.84
N GLU A 33 4.83 -8.52 -14.58
CA GLU A 33 4.52 -9.21 -13.33
C GLU A 33 5.51 -10.35 -13.13
N ILE A 34 6.37 -10.22 -12.12
CA ILE A 34 7.35 -11.25 -11.78
C ILE A 34 6.62 -12.25 -10.86
N LYS A 35 6.49 -13.50 -11.33
CA LYS A 35 5.98 -14.59 -10.49
C LYS A 35 6.90 -14.77 -9.28
N THR A 36 6.32 -14.73 -8.09
CA THR A 36 7.07 -15.03 -6.87
C THR A 36 7.06 -16.54 -6.61
N SER A 37 7.86 -16.99 -5.64
CA SER A 37 7.81 -18.37 -5.14
C SER A 37 6.55 -18.68 -4.33
N ILE A 38 5.75 -17.66 -3.99
CA ILE A 38 4.50 -17.80 -3.25
C ILE A 38 3.35 -17.88 -4.28
N PRO A 39 2.57 -18.98 -4.28
CA PRO A 39 1.46 -19.13 -5.22
C PRO A 39 0.50 -17.95 -5.16
N GLU A 40 0.05 -17.47 -6.32
CA GLU A 40 -0.91 -16.36 -6.46
C GLU A 40 -0.39 -14.97 -6.04
N PHE A 41 0.88 -14.85 -5.64
CA PHE A 41 1.53 -13.56 -5.39
C PHE A 41 2.40 -13.15 -6.58
N TYR A 42 2.08 -11.98 -7.14
CA TYR A 42 2.78 -11.36 -8.25
C TYR A 42 3.49 -10.10 -7.77
N LEU A 43 4.75 -9.95 -8.15
CA LEU A 43 5.52 -8.75 -7.90
C LEU A 43 5.39 -7.83 -9.11
N HIS A 44 4.77 -6.67 -8.90
CA HIS A 44 4.62 -5.66 -9.95
C HIS A 44 5.86 -4.77 -10.09
N GLN A 45 6.47 -4.40 -8.96
CA GLN A 45 7.62 -3.51 -8.93
C GLN A 45 8.41 -3.71 -7.63
N SER A 46 9.72 -3.50 -7.68
CA SER A 46 10.60 -3.50 -6.51
C SER A 46 11.50 -2.27 -6.50
N ALA A 47 11.91 -1.85 -5.30
CA ALA A 47 13.02 -0.91 -5.12
C ALA A 47 14.36 -1.51 -5.58
N ASN A 48 15.36 -0.67 -5.81
CA ASN A 48 16.73 -1.08 -6.14
C ASN A 48 17.49 -1.69 -4.96
N PHE A 49 16.99 -1.49 -3.74
CA PHE A 49 17.59 -1.97 -2.51
C PHE A 49 16.49 -2.35 -1.50
N HIS A 50 16.89 -2.99 -0.41
CA HIS A 50 15.98 -3.41 0.65
C HIS A 50 16.36 -2.76 1.98
N GLN A 51 15.44 -2.74 2.95
CA GLN A 51 15.63 -2.16 4.29
C GLN A 51 16.85 -2.69 5.08
N GLY A 52 17.43 -3.82 4.64
CA GLY A 52 18.59 -4.47 5.23
C GLY A 52 19.92 -4.14 4.54
N ASP A 53 19.90 -3.34 3.48
CA ASP A 53 21.10 -3.04 2.68
C ASP A 53 22.02 -2.05 3.40
N LYS A 54 23.25 -2.51 3.67
CA LYS A 54 24.27 -1.73 4.39
C LYS A 54 24.77 -0.53 3.60
N LYS A 55 24.68 -0.58 2.27
CA LYS A 55 25.13 0.52 1.40
C LYS A 55 24.27 1.77 1.61
N TYR A 56 22.97 1.59 1.80
CA TYR A 56 21.99 2.66 1.90
C TYR A 56 21.64 3.01 3.36
N PHE A 57 21.55 2.00 4.24
CA PHE A 57 21.20 2.20 5.65
C PHE A 57 22.39 1.98 6.57
N LYS A 58 22.97 3.08 7.07
CA LYS A 58 24.13 3.04 7.98
C LYS A 58 23.75 3.06 9.47
N HIS A 59 22.48 3.25 9.79
CA HIS A 59 22.00 3.33 11.16
C HIS A 59 21.82 1.95 11.82
N GLN A 60 21.78 1.92 13.15
CA GLN A 60 21.64 0.68 13.94
C GLN A 60 20.33 -0.07 13.66
N ARG A 61 19.27 0.65 13.27
CA ARG A 61 17.94 0.08 13.02
C ARG A 61 17.76 -0.59 11.66
N ARG A 62 18.84 -0.78 10.89
CA ARG A 62 18.76 -1.42 9.57
C ARG A 62 18.19 -2.85 9.71
N GLY A 63 17.19 -3.16 8.91
CA GLY A 63 16.42 -4.40 8.95
C GLY A 63 15.24 -4.43 9.92
N VAL A 64 14.98 -3.37 10.70
CA VAL A 64 13.88 -3.32 11.70
C VAL A 64 12.93 -2.13 11.53
N GLN A 65 12.93 -1.50 10.36
CA GLN A 65 12.13 -0.30 10.05
C GLN A 65 10.85 -0.55 9.24
N CYS A 66 10.41 -1.80 9.11
CA CYS A 66 9.29 -2.17 8.26
C CYS A 66 8.00 -1.38 8.55
N THR A 67 7.72 -1.07 9.82
CA THR A 67 6.56 -0.26 10.22
C THR A 67 6.65 1.18 9.71
N ALA A 68 7.81 1.83 9.86
CA ALA A 68 8.02 3.19 9.39
C ALA A 68 7.94 3.28 7.86
N ILE A 69 8.55 2.32 7.16
CA ILE A 69 8.45 2.18 5.70
C ILE A 69 6.98 2.07 5.27
N ALA A 70 6.19 1.22 5.93
CA ALA A 70 4.78 1.05 5.61
C ALA A 70 3.97 2.34 5.82
N THR A 71 4.20 3.05 6.93
CA THR A 71 3.55 4.33 7.20
C THR A 71 3.89 5.37 6.13
N VAL A 72 5.17 5.51 5.78
CA VAL A 72 5.62 6.44 4.74
C VAL A 72 5.07 6.04 3.37
N ALA A 73 4.99 4.75 3.05
CA ALA A 73 4.38 4.26 1.82
C ALA A 73 2.92 4.70 1.72
N CYS A 74 2.14 4.60 2.79
CA CYS A 74 0.74 5.05 2.79
C CYS A 74 0.58 6.56 2.56
N ILE A 75 1.58 7.37 2.93
CA ILE A 75 1.56 8.82 2.78
C ILE A 75 2.04 9.24 1.37
N LEU A 76 3.18 8.67 0.93
CA LEU A 76 3.86 9.05 -0.31
C LEU A 76 3.32 8.34 -1.55
N LEU A 77 2.68 7.19 -1.37
CA LEU A 77 1.93 6.48 -2.41
C LEU A 77 0.43 6.61 -2.11
N PRO A 78 -0.18 7.83 -2.19
CA PRO A 78 -1.64 8.01 -2.15
C PRO A 78 -2.28 7.18 -3.28
N PRO A 79 -3.62 7.04 -3.44
CA PRO A 79 -4.21 6.09 -4.38
C PRO A 79 -3.78 6.34 -5.84
N ILE A 80 -2.63 5.78 -6.16
CA ILE A 80 -1.94 5.77 -7.43
C ILE A 80 -2.56 4.61 -8.18
N THR A 81 -2.96 4.86 -9.42
CA THR A 81 -3.57 3.83 -10.26
C THR A 81 -2.61 2.64 -10.35
N ILE A 82 -3.10 1.44 -10.02
CA ILE A 82 -2.30 0.22 -9.97
C ILE A 82 -1.38 0.14 -11.19
N GLY A 83 -0.07 0.05 -10.91
CA GLY A 83 1.00 -0.08 -11.90
C GLY A 83 1.61 1.22 -12.43
N THR A 84 1.22 2.40 -11.91
CA THR A 84 1.99 3.65 -12.14
C THR A 84 3.14 3.85 -11.14
N ILE A 85 3.31 2.95 -10.18
CA ILE A 85 4.40 2.98 -9.19
C ILE A 85 5.73 2.60 -9.89
N THR A 86 6.70 3.50 -9.80
CA THR A 86 8.06 3.28 -10.35
C THR A 86 9.01 2.71 -9.29
N THR A 87 10.15 2.17 -9.73
CA THR A 87 11.24 1.76 -8.83
C THR A 87 11.73 2.96 -8.00
N GLU A 88 11.83 4.13 -8.62
CA GLU A 88 12.25 5.36 -7.96
C GLU A 88 11.29 5.81 -6.85
N ASP A 89 9.98 5.58 -7.02
CA ASP A 89 8.99 5.87 -5.98
C ASP A 89 9.18 4.96 -4.75
N LEU A 90 9.49 3.68 -4.98
CA LEU A 90 9.78 2.74 -3.90
C LEU A 90 11.12 3.04 -3.21
N ASP A 91 12.14 3.45 -3.95
CA ASP A 91 13.42 3.91 -3.38
C ASP A 91 13.21 5.15 -2.48
N LYS A 92 12.37 6.10 -2.90
CA LYS A 92 12.01 7.27 -2.08
C LYS A 92 11.31 6.87 -0.79
N VAL A 93 10.33 5.96 -0.85
CA VAL A 93 9.65 5.44 0.36
C VAL A 93 10.65 4.84 1.34
N LEU A 94 11.60 4.05 0.84
CA LEU A 94 12.63 3.42 1.67
C LEU A 94 13.58 4.44 2.31
N ILE A 95 13.91 5.54 1.63
CA ILE A 95 14.78 6.60 2.18
C ILE A 95 14.01 7.49 3.16
N SER A 96 12.76 7.81 2.86
CA SER A 96 11.93 8.72 3.65
C SER A 96 11.50 8.16 5.00
N GLU A 97 11.57 6.84 5.22
CA GLU A 97 11.32 6.23 6.54
C GLU A 97 12.29 6.76 7.62
N ASP A 98 13.55 6.99 7.25
CA ASP A 98 14.57 7.44 8.20
C ASP A 98 14.28 8.87 8.67
N LEU A 99 13.76 9.72 7.77
CA LEU A 99 13.30 11.07 8.10
C LEU A 99 12.07 11.04 9.02
N TYR A 100 11.06 10.24 8.67
CA TYR A 100 9.85 10.08 9.49
C TYR A 100 10.18 9.64 10.92
N TYR A 101 11.12 8.70 11.07
CA TYR A 101 11.54 8.27 12.39
C TYR A 101 12.33 9.33 13.16
N GLN A 102 13.24 10.06 12.50
CA GLN A 102 13.96 11.17 13.12
C GLN A 102 12.98 12.22 13.67
N GLU A 103 11.89 12.50 12.95
CA GLU A 103 10.82 13.38 13.42
C GLU A 103 10.05 12.78 14.60
N CYS A 104 9.64 11.51 14.55
CA CYS A 104 8.87 10.88 15.65
C CYS A 104 9.65 10.67 16.95
N ARG A 105 10.99 10.77 16.91
CA ARG A 105 11.84 10.60 18.09
C ARG A 105 12.05 11.90 18.87
N ASN A 106 11.81 13.05 18.24
CA ASN A 106 11.88 14.38 18.85
C ASN A 106 10.54 14.78 19.48
#